data_AF-R7UBP4-F1
#
_entry.id   AF-R7UBP4-F1
#
_cell.length_a   1.000
_cell.length_b   1.000
_cell.length_c   1.000
_cell.angle_alpha   90.00
_cell.angle_beta   90.00
_cell.angle_gamma   90.00
#
_symmetry.space_group_name_H-M   'P 1'
#
loop_
_entity.id
_entity.type
_entity.pdbx_description
1 polymer ?
#
loop_
_entity_poly.entity_id
_entity_poly.type
_entity_poly.pdbx_seq_one_letter_code
_entity_poly.pdbx_strand_id
1 'polypeptide(L)'
;MKLMTEYRAVDGVPGEGLDSDYENLTFSKYPLEPEYLAIAYQEGTVKSFDQWPNLTGKVVGMRKGYNLIPEGEKYGDFEVKEFINMKKGIALLEIGDIDVLVDELAEIEAVAEREEIDLDQFEVTEFVTGDYYYMVYGDGHMSRPLADIFNTRIEALAKKGRLQALYDEWGVDMPEPLAELASQ
;
A
#
# COMPACT_ATOMS: atom_id res chain seq x y z
N MET A 1 -0.66 7.67 13.77
CA MET A 1 -0.95 9.10 13.57
C MET A 1 -1.23 9.93 14.84
N LYS A 2 -2.11 9.53 15.77
CA LYS A 2 -2.39 10.33 16.99
C LYS A 2 -1.15 10.71 17.82
N LEU A 3 -0.13 9.84 17.88
CA LEU A 3 1.15 10.14 18.52
C LEU A 3 1.85 11.36 17.94
N MET A 4 1.69 11.62 16.65
CA MET A 4 2.29 12.77 15.96
C MET A 4 1.39 14.00 16.01
N THR A 5 0.10 13.85 15.69
CA THR A 5 -0.83 14.98 15.51
C THR A 5 -1.44 15.49 16.82
N GLU A 6 -1.96 14.58 17.65
CA GLU A 6 -2.63 14.92 18.92
C GLU A 6 -1.62 15.04 20.06
N TYR A 7 -0.76 14.02 20.23
CA TYR A 7 0.14 13.92 21.37
C TYR A 7 1.51 14.57 21.15
N ARG A 8 1.88 14.81 19.89
CA ARG A 8 3.18 15.41 19.50
C ARG A 8 4.39 14.73 20.15
N ALA A 9 4.30 13.41 20.31
CA ALA A 9 5.34 12.56 20.90
C ALA A 9 6.40 12.12 19.88
N VAL A 10 6.08 12.22 18.58
CA VAL A 10 6.99 11.94 17.47
C VAL A 10 6.88 13.05 16.44
N ASP A 11 8.00 13.35 15.77
CA ASP A 11 8.06 14.44 14.78
C ASP A 11 7.66 13.99 13.37
N GLY A 12 7.75 12.69 13.09
CA GLY A 12 7.35 12.11 11.81
C GLY A 12 7.21 10.59 11.84
N VAL A 13 6.46 10.06 10.88
CA VAL A 13 6.09 8.64 10.73
C VAL A 13 6.18 8.27 9.23
N PRO A 14 6.85 7.17 8.87
CA PRO A 14 6.83 6.65 7.50
C PRO A 14 5.55 5.83 7.24
N GLY A 15 5.16 5.69 5.97
CA GLY A 15 4.17 4.70 5.56
C GLY A 15 2.74 5.23 5.37
N GLU A 16 2.56 6.54 5.18
CA GLU A 16 1.21 7.11 4.99
C GLU A 16 1.00 7.50 3.52
N GLY A 17 -0.20 7.21 3.00
CA GLY A 17 -0.67 7.64 1.68
C GLY A 17 -1.15 9.09 1.66
N LEU A 18 -1.21 9.69 0.47
CA LEU A 18 -1.68 11.08 0.29
C LEU A 18 -3.20 11.24 0.51
N ASP A 19 -3.92 10.14 0.53
CA ASP A 19 -5.36 10.03 0.78
C ASP A 19 -5.72 9.93 2.27
N SER A 20 -4.74 10.03 3.17
CA SER A 20 -4.91 10.06 4.62
C SER A 20 -6.04 10.99 5.10
N ASP A 21 -6.94 10.45 5.93
CA ASP A 21 -8.01 11.20 6.62
C ASP A 21 -7.51 12.14 7.74
N TYR A 22 -6.23 12.07 8.11
CA TYR A 22 -5.67 12.95 9.14
C TYR A 22 -5.37 14.34 8.60
N GLU A 23 -5.89 15.35 9.30
CA GLU A 23 -5.57 16.74 9.02
C GLU A 23 -4.19 17.14 9.57
N ASN A 24 -3.68 18.28 9.11
CA ASN A 24 -2.49 18.94 9.66
C ASN A 24 -1.21 18.10 9.52
N LEU A 25 -1.04 17.54 8.32
CA LEU A 25 0.13 16.76 7.95
C LEU A 25 1.01 17.52 6.96
N THR A 26 2.31 17.27 7.05
CA THR A 26 3.29 17.66 6.03
C THR A 26 3.92 16.40 5.47
N PHE A 27 3.68 16.12 4.20
CA PHE A 27 4.27 14.98 3.50
C PHE A 27 5.67 15.33 2.96
N SER A 28 6.55 14.34 2.90
CA SER A 28 7.77 14.44 2.13
C SER A 28 7.46 14.67 0.66
N LYS A 29 8.36 15.37 -0.03
CA LYS A 29 8.24 15.63 -1.47
C LYS A 29 8.38 14.34 -2.28
N TYR A 30 9.18 13.41 -1.79
CA TYR A 30 9.47 12.14 -2.45
C TYR A 30 8.86 10.97 -1.67
N PRO A 31 8.32 9.97 -2.38
CA PRO A 31 7.83 8.75 -1.76
C PRO A 31 8.96 7.88 -1.21
N LEU A 32 8.62 7.01 -0.28
CA LEU A 32 9.50 5.99 0.29
C LEU A 32 9.40 4.67 -0.48
N GLU A 33 8.20 4.27 -0.88
CA GLU A 33 7.94 3.03 -1.60
C GLU A 33 6.65 3.15 -2.42
N PRO A 34 6.52 2.40 -3.52
CA PRO A 34 5.22 2.21 -4.16
C PRO A 34 4.31 1.38 -3.25
N GLU A 35 3.01 1.62 -3.32
CA GLU A 35 2.04 0.76 -2.64
C GLU A 35 1.82 -0.52 -3.45
N TYR A 36 2.00 -1.65 -2.76
CA TYR A 36 1.71 -2.98 -3.28
C TYR A 36 0.48 -3.53 -2.57
N LEU A 37 -0.46 -4.03 -3.36
CA LEU A 37 -1.57 -4.83 -2.88
C LEU A 37 -1.52 -6.20 -3.55
N ALA A 38 -2.11 -7.18 -2.89
CA ALA A 38 -2.38 -8.49 -3.42
C ALA A 38 -3.89 -8.68 -3.58
N ILE A 39 -4.23 -9.48 -4.59
CA ILE A 39 -5.53 -10.12 -4.67
C ILE A 39 -5.39 -11.63 -4.44
N ALA A 40 -6.30 -12.20 -3.67
CA ALA A 40 -6.47 -13.65 -3.54
C ALA A 40 -7.83 -14.06 -4.10
N TYR A 41 -7.86 -15.08 -4.95
CA TYR A 41 -9.05 -15.51 -5.68
C TYR A 41 -8.97 -16.99 -6.08
N GLN A 42 -10.11 -17.60 -6.42
CA GLN A 42 -10.15 -18.97 -6.95
C GLN A 42 -9.63 -19.00 -8.40
N GLU A 43 -8.93 -20.08 -8.79
CA GLU A 43 -8.35 -20.22 -10.13
C GLU A 43 -9.37 -19.91 -11.24
N GLY A 44 -8.99 -19.03 -12.17
CA GLY A 44 -9.84 -18.62 -13.30
C GLY A 44 -10.91 -17.58 -12.98
N THR A 45 -11.00 -17.09 -11.74
CA THR A 45 -11.94 -16.03 -11.34
C THR A 45 -11.53 -14.67 -11.88
N VAL A 46 -10.25 -14.35 -11.81
CA VAL A 46 -9.65 -13.14 -12.40
C VAL A 46 -8.76 -13.57 -13.56
N LYS A 47 -8.88 -12.88 -14.70
CA LYS A 47 -7.98 -13.14 -15.85
C LYS A 47 -6.60 -12.58 -15.55
N SER A 48 -5.56 -13.23 -16.05
CA SER A 48 -4.19 -12.70 -15.99
C SER A 48 -4.13 -11.24 -16.46
N PHE A 49 -3.34 -10.45 -15.75
CA PHE A 49 -3.18 -9.02 -15.98
C PHE A 49 -1.71 -8.64 -15.78
N ASP A 50 -1.26 -7.61 -16.52
CA ASP A 50 0.13 -7.14 -16.45
C ASP A 50 0.35 -6.04 -15.41
N GLN A 51 -0.69 -5.23 -15.14
CA GLN A 51 -0.58 -4.06 -14.26
C GLN A 51 -1.69 -3.99 -13.22
N TRP A 52 -2.96 -4.01 -13.63
CA TRP A 52 -4.10 -3.96 -12.71
C TRP A 52 -5.13 -5.04 -13.02
N PRO A 53 -5.72 -5.66 -11.98
CA PRO A 53 -6.78 -6.64 -12.18
C PRO A 53 -8.06 -5.96 -12.66
N ASN A 54 -8.76 -6.60 -13.61
CA ASN A 54 -10.12 -6.22 -13.97
C ASN A 54 -11.11 -7.03 -13.12
N LEU A 55 -11.76 -6.34 -12.20
CA LEU A 55 -12.69 -6.90 -11.22
C LEU A 55 -14.16 -6.70 -11.62
N THR A 56 -14.44 -6.31 -12.87
CA THR A 56 -15.80 -6.03 -13.33
C THR A 56 -16.76 -7.18 -13.02
N GLY A 57 -17.85 -6.87 -12.33
CA GLY A 57 -18.91 -7.80 -11.96
C GLY A 57 -18.52 -8.82 -10.88
N LYS A 58 -17.46 -8.56 -10.12
CA LYS A 58 -17.03 -9.38 -8.98
C LYS A 58 -17.60 -8.83 -7.67
N VAL A 59 -17.69 -9.68 -6.66
CA VAL A 59 -17.82 -9.28 -5.27
C VAL A 59 -16.43 -9.24 -4.64
N VAL A 60 -15.95 -8.04 -4.33
CA VAL A 60 -14.61 -7.78 -3.83
C VAL A 60 -14.66 -7.57 -2.31
N GLY A 61 -13.97 -8.44 -1.58
CA GLY A 61 -13.80 -8.33 -0.15
C GLY A 61 -12.66 -7.37 0.21
N MET A 62 -12.95 -6.40 1.09
CA MET A 62 -11.94 -5.48 1.64
C MET A 62 -12.08 -5.34 3.15
N ARG A 63 -10.98 -5.00 3.83
CA ARG A 63 -11.05 -4.58 5.23
C ARG A 63 -11.93 -3.33 5.36
N LYS A 64 -12.82 -3.37 6.34
CA LYS A 64 -13.76 -2.29 6.60
C LYS A 64 -13.05 -0.95 6.79
N GLY A 65 -13.44 0.04 5.99
CA GLY A 65 -12.91 1.41 6.06
C GLY A 65 -11.50 1.61 5.50
N TYR A 66 -10.89 0.60 4.86
CA TYR A 66 -9.57 0.77 4.23
C TYR A 66 -9.67 1.28 2.79
N ASN A 67 -10.77 1.03 2.08
CA ASN A 67 -11.01 1.50 0.70
C ASN A 67 -9.82 1.30 -0.26
N LEU A 68 -9.14 0.15 -0.14
CA LEU A 68 -7.83 -0.13 -0.75
C LEU A 68 -7.77 0.07 -2.27
N ILE A 69 -8.87 -0.21 -2.98
CA ILE A 69 -8.99 0.10 -4.40
C ILE A 69 -10.38 0.69 -4.70
N PRO A 70 -10.47 1.74 -5.54
CA PRO A 70 -11.75 2.28 -5.97
C PRO A 70 -12.36 1.48 -7.13
N GLU A 71 -13.68 1.52 -7.26
CA GLU A 71 -14.36 1.17 -8.51
C GLU A 71 -14.02 2.17 -9.63
N GLY A 72 -14.15 1.74 -10.89
CA GLY A 72 -14.09 2.62 -12.05
C GLY A 72 -13.14 2.13 -13.14
N GLU A 73 -12.60 3.07 -13.95
CA GLU A 73 -11.85 2.74 -15.17
C GLU A 73 -10.69 1.76 -14.95
N LYS A 74 -10.02 1.87 -13.79
CA LYS A 74 -8.80 1.13 -13.46
C LYS A 74 -9.06 -0.32 -13.06
N TYR A 75 -10.04 -0.54 -12.19
CA TYR A 75 -10.31 -1.86 -11.59
C TYR A 75 -11.66 -2.46 -12.03
N GLY A 76 -12.46 -1.72 -12.80
CA GLY A 76 -13.81 -2.10 -13.20
C GLY A 76 -14.89 -1.71 -12.19
N ASP A 77 -16.14 -2.01 -12.53
CA ASP A 77 -17.30 -1.83 -11.65
C ASP A 77 -17.57 -3.13 -10.88
N PHE A 78 -17.58 -3.08 -9.54
CA PHE A 78 -17.68 -4.27 -8.70
C PHE A 78 -18.42 -4.00 -7.39
N GLU A 79 -18.91 -5.05 -6.72
CA GLU A 79 -19.55 -4.90 -5.41
C GLU A 79 -18.52 -5.03 -4.29
N VAL A 80 -18.47 -4.10 -3.34
CA VAL A 80 -17.62 -4.21 -2.16
C VAL A 80 -18.36 -4.93 -1.02
N LYS A 81 -17.72 -5.97 -0.45
CA LYS A 81 -18.18 -6.64 0.77
C LYS A 81 -17.14 -6.51 1.87
N GLU A 82 -17.40 -5.59 2.80
CA GLU A 82 -16.47 -5.32 3.88
C GLU A 82 -16.41 -6.45 4.93
N PHE A 83 -15.22 -6.70 5.46
CA PHE A 83 -15.00 -7.57 6.61
C PHE A 83 -14.11 -6.89 7.68
N ILE A 84 -14.23 -7.35 8.93
CA ILE A 84 -13.56 -6.71 10.07
C ILE A 84 -12.13 -7.25 10.28
N ASN A 85 -11.89 -8.51 9.99
CA ASN A 85 -10.57 -9.13 10.15
C ASN A 85 -10.24 -10.08 9.00
N MET A 86 -8.94 -10.23 8.72
CA MET A 86 -8.43 -11.00 7.59
C MET A 86 -8.92 -12.45 7.59
N LYS A 87 -8.96 -13.12 8.76
CA LYS A 87 -9.48 -14.49 8.88
C LYS A 87 -10.90 -14.61 8.35
N LYS A 88 -11.76 -13.64 8.64
CA LYS A 88 -13.13 -13.60 8.11
C LYS A 88 -13.14 -13.33 6.61
N GLY A 89 -12.26 -12.46 6.12
CA GLY A 89 -12.09 -12.21 4.68
C GLY A 89 -11.76 -13.49 3.92
N ILE A 90 -10.73 -14.21 4.36
CA ILE A 90 -10.33 -15.50 3.77
C ILE A 90 -11.47 -16.52 3.83
N ALA A 91 -12.16 -16.65 4.98
CA ALA A 91 -13.29 -17.56 5.09
C ALA A 91 -14.49 -17.20 4.18
N LEU A 92 -14.68 -15.92 3.84
CA LEU A 92 -15.67 -15.50 2.85
C LEU A 92 -15.25 -15.90 1.44
N LEU A 93 -13.95 -15.83 1.15
CA LEU A 93 -13.38 -16.27 -0.12
C LEU A 93 -13.50 -17.79 -0.29
N GLU A 94 -13.19 -18.57 0.75
CA GLU A 94 -13.29 -20.05 0.75
C GLU A 94 -14.69 -20.55 0.40
N ILE A 95 -15.73 -19.89 0.93
CA ILE A 95 -17.13 -20.30 0.71
C ILE A 95 -17.76 -19.67 -0.55
N GLY A 96 -17.02 -18.84 -1.30
CA GLY A 96 -17.50 -18.14 -2.49
C GLY A 96 -18.47 -16.99 -2.21
N ASP A 97 -18.44 -16.46 -0.99
CA ASP A 97 -19.25 -15.31 -0.56
C ASP A 97 -18.66 -13.97 -1.03
N ILE A 98 -17.38 -13.98 -1.41
CA ILE A 98 -16.66 -12.97 -2.19
C ILE A 98 -15.90 -13.71 -3.30
N ASP A 99 -15.70 -13.07 -4.44
CA ASP A 99 -14.93 -13.62 -5.56
C ASP A 99 -13.44 -13.33 -5.43
N VAL A 100 -13.11 -12.18 -4.84
CA VAL A 100 -11.74 -11.66 -4.72
C VAL A 100 -11.56 -11.02 -3.36
N LEU A 101 -10.47 -11.35 -2.66
CA LEU A 101 -10.00 -10.67 -1.47
C LEU A 101 -8.89 -9.70 -1.85
N VAL A 102 -8.93 -8.45 -1.38
CA VAL A 102 -7.87 -7.45 -1.63
C VAL A 102 -7.24 -7.02 -0.31
N ASP A 103 -5.92 -7.10 -0.20
CA ASP A 103 -5.13 -6.57 0.92
C ASP A 103 -3.63 -6.56 0.64
N GLU A 104 -2.82 -6.09 1.59
CA GLU A 104 -1.36 -6.29 1.56
C GLU A 104 -1.01 -7.78 1.65
N LEU A 105 -0.06 -8.26 0.83
CA LEU A 105 0.33 -9.68 0.82
C LEU A 105 0.76 -10.15 2.21
N ALA A 106 1.61 -9.37 2.89
CA ALA A 106 2.12 -9.69 4.21
C ALA A 106 1.01 -9.88 5.25
N GLU A 107 -0.09 -9.13 5.16
CA GLU A 107 -1.24 -9.29 6.06
C GLU A 107 -2.03 -10.58 5.77
N ILE A 108 -2.20 -10.93 4.49
CA ILE A 108 -2.83 -12.20 4.08
C ILE A 108 -1.99 -13.38 4.57
N GLU A 109 -0.68 -13.38 4.28
CA GLU A 109 0.26 -14.44 4.66
C GLU A 109 0.37 -14.59 6.18
N ALA A 110 0.54 -13.50 6.92
CA ALA A 110 0.68 -13.55 8.38
C ALA A 110 -0.56 -14.15 9.06
N VAL A 111 -1.75 -13.87 8.53
CA VAL A 111 -2.98 -14.48 9.05
C VAL A 111 -3.14 -15.92 8.60
N ALA A 112 -2.81 -16.25 7.35
CA ALA A 112 -2.86 -17.63 6.88
C ALA A 112 -1.90 -18.53 7.68
N GLU A 113 -0.67 -18.09 7.91
CA GLU A 113 0.31 -18.81 8.73
C GLU A 113 -0.21 -19.01 10.16
N ARG A 114 -0.68 -17.93 10.81
CA ARG A 114 -1.16 -17.99 12.19
C ARG A 114 -2.38 -18.91 12.37
N GLU A 115 -3.28 -18.92 11.39
CA GLU A 115 -4.54 -19.67 11.44
C GLU A 115 -4.46 -21.03 10.74
N GLU A 116 -3.26 -21.43 10.28
CA GLU A 116 -2.99 -22.68 9.56
C GLU A 116 -3.87 -22.86 8.31
N ILE A 117 -4.10 -21.76 7.57
CA ILE A 117 -4.85 -21.75 6.32
C ILE A 117 -3.89 -22.01 5.15
N ASP A 118 -4.24 -22.96 4.30
CA ASP A 118 -3.50 -23.24 3.06
C ASP A 118 -3.83 -22.17 2.01
N LEU A 119 -2.86 -21.33 1.63
CA LEU A 119 -3.04 -20.33 0.58
C LEU A 119 -2.91 -20.92 -0.83
N ASP A 120 -2.34 -22.11 -1.00
CA ASP A 120 -2.17 -22.75 -2.30
C ASP A 120 -3.51 -23.15 -2.93
N GLN A 121 -4.61 -23.13 -2.15
CA GLN A 121 -5.97 -23.28 -2.64
C GLN A 121 -6.47 -22.05 -3.42
N PHE A 122 -5.73 -20.94 -3.41
CA PHE A 122 -6.05 -19.69 -4.11
C PHE A 122 -4.93 -19.29 -5.07
N GLU A 123 -5.30 -18.55 -6.11
CA GLU A 123 -4.33 -17.72 -6.83
C GLU A 123 -4.14 -16.42 -6.04
N VAL A 124 -2.89 -16.14 -5.65
CA VAL A 124 -2.50 -14.89 -5.00
C VAL A 124 -1.57 -14.13 -5.94
N THR A 125 -1.90 -12.87 -6.23
CA THR A 125 -1.14 -12.05 -7.19
C THR A 125 -0.99 -10.64 -6.66
N GLU A 126 0.27 -10.19 -6.52
CA GLU A 126 0.61 -8.81 -6.17
C GLU A 126 0.59 -7.89 -7.39
N PHE A 127 0.29 -6.62 -7.13
CA PHE A 127 0.35 -5.56 -8.12
C PHE A 127 0.61 -4.20 -7.45
N VAL A 128 1.23 -3.30 -8.22
CA VAL A 128 1.47 -1.92 -7.80
C VAL A 128 0.20 -1.11 -8.04
N THR A 129 -0.33 -0.48 -7.00
CA THR A 129 -1.52 0.36 -7.14
C THR A 129 -1.19 1.61 -7.94
N GLY A 130 0.04 2.09 -7.93
CA GLY A 130 0.46 3.36 -8.54
C GLY A 130 0.34 4.54 -7.59
N ASP A 131 -0.16 4.28 -6.38
CA ASP A 131 -0.02 5.15 -5.24
C ASP A 131 1.30 4.85 -4.51
N TYR A 132 1.65 5.69 -3.55
CA TYR A 132 2.93 5.64 -2.86
C TYR A 132 2.77 5.98 -1.38
N TYR A 133 3.66 5.41 -0.57
CA TYR A 133 3.79 5.81 0.82
C TYR A 133 4.89 6.85 1.02
N TYR A 134 4.65 7.77 1.94
CA TYR A 134 5.52 8.91 2.18
C TYR A 134 6.01 8.95 3.62
N MET A 135 7.07 9.73 3.84
CA MET A 135 7.41 10.18 5.18
C MET A 135 6.49 11.34 5.54
N VAL A 136 5.80 11.26 6.66
CA VAL A 136 4.87 12.30 7.11
C VAL A 136 5.37 12.93 8.39
N TYR A 137 5.15 14.23 8.51
CA TYR A 137 5.46 15.03 9.68
C TYR A 137 4.20 15.72 10.18
N GLY A 138 4.18 16.10 11.46
CA GLY A 138 3.13 16.97 11.99
C GLY A 138 3.17 18.38 11.35
N ASP A 139 2.21 19.23 11.68
CA ASP A 139 2.16 20.63 11.24
C ASP A 139 2.91 21.61 12.18
N GLY A 140 3.68 21.08 13.13
CA GLY A 140 4.38 21.87 14.14
C GLY A 140 5.52 22.72 13.57
N HIS A 141 5.92 23.76 14.32
CA HIS A 141 7.02 24.66 13.94
C HIS A 141 8.35 23.94 13.68
N MET A 142 8.57 22.79 14.32
CA MET A 142 9.76 21.95 14.14
C MET A 142 9.65 20.97 12.98
N SER A 143 8.42 20.58 12.61
CA SER A 143 8.14 19.53 11.64
C SER A 143 8.45 19.95 10.19
N ARG A 144 8.13 21.20 9.82
CA ARG A 144 8.46 21.73 8.47
C ARG A 144 9.96 21.75 8.17
N PRO A 145 10.83 22.29 9.06
CA PRO A 145 12.28 22.18 8.88
C PRO A 145 12.78 20.74 8.74
N LEU A 146 12.19 19.77 9.45
CA LEU A 146 12.57 18.36 9.33
C LEU A 146 12.18 17.78 7.98
N ALA A 147 10.98 18.09 7.48
CA ALA A 147 10.57 17.71 6.12
C ALA A 147 11.50 18.30 5.06
N ASP A 148 11.89 19.57 5.19
CA ASP A 148 12.82 20.24 4.27
C ASP A 148 14.21 19.59 4.28
N ILE A 149 14.72 19.26 5.48
CA ILE A 149 15.99 18.54 5.64
C ILE A 149 15.88 17.17 4.98
N PHE A 150 14.81 16.41 5.25
CA PHE A 150 14.61 15.10 4.65
C PHE A 150 14.60 15.18 3.13
N ASN A 151 13.77 16.05 2.56
CA ASN A 151 13.67 16.26 1.12
C ASN A 151 15.04 16.59 0.52
N THR A 152 15.77 17.56 1.09
CA THR A 152 17.10 17.96 0.61
C THR A 152 18.10 16.79 0.63
N ARG A 153 18.04 15.95 1.67
CA ARG A 153 18.95 14.82 1.83
C ARG A 153 18.60 13.69 0.88
N ILE A 154 17.31 13.38 0.70
CA ILE A 154 16.84 12.39 -0.28
C ILE A 154 17.29 12.80 -1.69
N GLU A 155 17.12 14.06 -2.09
CA GLU A 155 17.60 14.51 -3.40
C GLU A 155 19.11 14.30 -3.58
N ALA A 156 19.89 14.67 -2.56
CA ALA A 156 21.33 14.52 -2.60
C ALA A 156 21.79 13.05 -2.60
N LEU A 157 21.03 12.14 -1.98
CA LEU A 157 21.31 10.71 -1.97
C LEU A 157 20.92 10.05 -3.30
N ALA A 158 19.76 10.42 -3.86
CA ALA A 158 19.29 9.95 -5.16
C ALA A 158 20.31 10.25 -6.27
N LYS A 159 20.69 11.53 -6.41
CA LYS A 159 21.65 12.00 -7.43
C LYS A 159 23.06 11.41 -7.28
N LYS A 160 23.38 10.86 -6.11
CA LYS A 160 24.66 10.19 -5.85
C LYS A 160 24.60 8.67 -6.03
N GLY A 161 23.46 8.14 -6.48
CA GLY A 161 23.21 6.69 -6.62
C GLY A 161 23.16 5.94 -5.28
N ARG A 162 23.13 6.66 -4.15
CA ARG A 162 23.12 6.03 -2.81
C ARG A 162 21.77 5.46 -2.45
N LEU A 163 20.68 6.05 -2.93
CA LEU A 163 19.36 5.46 -2.75
C LEU A 163 19.23 4.18 -3.57
N GLN A 164 19.61 4.18 -4.86
CA GLN A 164 19.56 2.96 -5.66
C GLN A 164 20.28 1.79 -4.97
N ALA A 165 21.51 2.02 -4.49
CA ALA A 165 22.26 0.99 -3.76
C ALA A 165 21.54 0.49 -2.48
N LEU A 166 20.78 1.35 -1.81
CA LEU A 166 19.97 0.98 -0.65
C LEU A 166 18.76 0.14 -1.07
N TYR A 167 18.00 0.54 -2.09
CA TYR A 167 16.87 -0.25 -2.59
C TYR A 167 17.33 -1.62 -3.10
N ASP A 168 18.45 -1.68 -3.83
CA ASP A 168 19.06 -2.92 -4.28
C ASP A 168 19.49 -3.84 -3.12
N GLU A 169 20.01 -3.26 -2.02
CA GLU A 169 20.42 -4.02 -0.82
C GLU A 169 19.23 -4.71 -0.16
N TRP A 170 18.07 -4.06 -0.14
CA TRP A 170 16.84 -4.59 0.45
C TRP A 170 15.97 -5.37 -0.54
N GLY A 171 16.36 -5.42 -1.83
CA GLY A 171 15.64 -6.16 -2.87
C GLY A 171 14.25 -5.61 -3.15
N VAL A 172 14.04 -4.30 -2.96
CA VAL A 172 12.76 -3.61 -3.18
C VAL A 172 12.90 -2.58 -4.27
N ASP A 173 11.80 -2.27 -4.98
CA ASP A 173 11.83 -1.32 -6.08
C ASP A 173 11.94 0.12 -5.57
N MET A 174 12.81 0.91 -6.21
CA MET A 174 12.86 2.34 -5.98
C MET A 174 11.65 3.01 -6.65
N PRO A 175 10.88 3.85 -5.92
CA PRO A 175 9.76 4.58 -6.51
C PRO A 175 10.13 5.37 -7.77
N GLU A 176 9.25 5.37 -8.77
CA GLU A 176 9.46 6.09 -10.04
C GLU A 176 9.87 7.57 -9.82
N PRO A 177 9.24 8.36 -8.92
CA PRO A 177 9.67 9.75 -8.70
C PRO A 177 11.11 9.90 -8.18
N LEU A 178 11.63 8.89 -7.47
CA LEU A 178 13.03 8.86 -7.02
C LEU A 178 13.96 8.38 -8.15
N ALA A 179 13.53 7.41 -8.96
CA ALA A 179 14.25 6.93 -10.13
C ALA A 179 14.46 8.05 -11.16
N GLU A 180 13.42 8.82 -11.47
CA GLU A 180 13.50 9.97 -12.35
C GLU A 180 14.48 11.03 -11.82
N LEU A 181 14.46 11.29 -10.52
CA LEU A 181 15.36 12.24 -9.90
C LEU A 181 16.83 11.80 -9.97
N ALA A 182 17.10 10.50 -9.81
CA ALA A 182 18.44 9.94 -9.89
C ALA A 182 19.02 10.01 -11.31
N SER A 183 18.16 10.13 -12.33
CA SER A 183 18.56 10.24 -13.74
C SER A 183 18.94 11.66 -14.19
N GLN A 184 18.77 12.67 -13.33
CA GLN A 184 19.06 14.10 -13.59
C GLN A 184 20.42 14.54 -13.03
#